data_AF-A0A9N8E5T4-F1
#
_entry.id   AF-A0A9N8E5T4-F1
#
_cell.length_a   1.000
_cell.length_b   1.000
_cell.length_c   1.000
_cell.angle_alpha   90.00
_cell.angle_beta   90.00
_cell.angle_gamma   90.00
#
_symmetry.space_group_name_H-M   'P 1'
#
loop_
_entity.id
_entity.type
_entity.pdbx_description
1 polymer ?
#
loop_
_entity_poly.entity_id
_entity_poly.type
_entity_poly.pdbx_seq_one_letter_code
_entity_poly.pdbx_strand_id
1 'polypeptide(L)'
;MLSTHQTSSSLGSLDVTTTSDNDQNGNTARRNNMKLSYPNWEQDKAIAEQYFAQNGASNGAPRPGSSFYKKIQAMVNKQALHEGDRSHPDMVALENEVFSYDGWEQDKQDAIKIHSGECSVLYLGSFAEKLELMRRKERIHHNRHSFDALRELDELHCTYDGAQADLAIAERLFMDHPESALFHKKVTAMAIKQKVLVEGDKSHPDLVALESQVFSYDGWQADKEEAMQRILGDCCLLFLGEFAIKFDEMKRKEQAFRDRTLVEELQYLERLPLDYPGWEYDKASAERLYLEYFCSSSASDATTSLFHRKVQCMQTKQRLHDGDRSDPNIRALDATQFSYEGWQDDKQEAEQRLTGDCILLHMGSSGFQDVFAKMKNKELMHTNRRNLRGLQNLDSLLLHNRNQQENNKASDTDETASISSCSTAAGEEEVDEQKNNTCVVCFEAEPSHAYIPCGHRCICSDCAELQYASSCDSGTEMKCPICREPTVCVTRIFL
;
A
#
# COMPACT_ATOMS: atom_id res chain seq x y z
N MET A 1 -18.14 52.66 -2.37
CA MET A 1 -17.85 51.44 -1.61
C MET A 1 -19.00 50.48 -1.89
N LEU A 2 -18.92 49.34 -2.56
CA LEU A 2 -17.83 48.42 -2.91
C LEU A 2 -18.06 47.94 -4.35
N SER A 3 -16.98 47.88 -5.15
CA SER A 3 -16.98 47.34 -6.51
C SER A 3 -16.61 45.86 -6.46
N THR A 4 -17.48 44.99 -6.98
CA THR A 4 -17.22 43.56 -7.14
C THR A 4 -16.54 43.31 -8.47
N HIS A 5 -15.23 43.06 -8.45
CA HIS A 5 -14.51 42.49 -9.59
C HIS A 5 -14.70 40.98 -9.61
N GLN A 6 -15.34 40.45 -10.66
CA GLN A 6 -15.26 39.04 -11.04
C GLN A 6 -14.07 38.88 -11.98
N THR A 7 -13.09 38.06 -11.58
CA THR A 7 -12.01 37.59 -12.45
C THR A 7 -12.36 36.19 -12.94
N SER A 8 -12.67 36.07 -14.24
CA SER A 8 -12.79 34.78 -14.93
C SER A 8 -11.38 34.25 -15.22
N SER A 9 -11.03 33.13 -14.63
CA SER A 9 -9.80 32.38 -14.92
C SER A 9 -10.16 31.17 -15.76
N SER A 10 -9.65 31.16 -17.00
CA SER A 10 -9.71 30.04 -17.94
C SER A 10 -8.66 29.01 -17.55
N LEU A 11 -9.05 27.75 -17.34
CA LEU A 11 -8.16 26.60 -17.21
C LEU A 11 -8.35 25.71 -18.44
N GLY A 12 -7.48 25.92 -19.44
CA GLY A 12 -7.25 25.01 -20.56
C GLY A 12 -5.84 24.43 -20.46
N SER A 13 -5.69 23.13 -20.77
CA SER A 13 -4.46 22.34 -20.63
C SER A 13 -4.01 22.11 -19.18
N LEU A 14 -3.60 20.88 -18.86
CA LEU A 14 -2.86 20.58 -17.63
C LEU A 14 -1.45 21.18 -17.80
N ASP A 15 -1.35 22.49 -17.64
CA ASP A 15 -0.08 23.21 -17.68
C ASP A 15 0.60 23.00 -16.32
N VAL A 16 1.35 21.89 -16.21
CA VAL A 16 2.18 21.60 -15.03
C VAL A 16 3.45 22.43 -15.14
N THR A 17 3.34 23.73 -14.87
CA THR A 17 4.51 24.60 -14.74
C THR A 17 5.19 24.29 -13.41
N THR A 18 6.17 23.39 -13.41
CA THR A 18 7.08 23.20 -12.27
C THR A 18 8.05 24.38 -12.22
N THR A 19 7.76 25.40 -11.41
CA THR A 19 8.73 26.45 -11.06
C THR A 19 9.69 25.91 -10.01
N SER A 20 10.65 25.11 -10.48
CA SER A 20 11.88 24.80 -9.73
C SER A 20 12.95 25.74 -10.28
N ASP A 21 13.38 26.72 -9.48
CA ASP A 21 14.30 27.80 -9.86
C ASP A 21 15.74 27.33 -10.22
N ASN A 22 15.97 26.03 -10.42
CA ASN A 22 17.28 25.47 -10.76
C ASN A 22 17.37 24.75 -12.12
N ASP A 23 16.28 24.63 -12.90
CA ASP A 23 16.36 24.05 -14.25
C ASP A 23 16.68 25.13 -15.31
N GLN A 24 17.95 25.50 -15.44
CA GLN A 24 18.46 26.40 -16.50
C GLN A 24 18.56 25.75 -17.88
N ASN A 25 18.24 24.46 -18.02
CA ASN A 25 18.16 23.80 -19.32
C ASN A 25 16.73 23.89 -19.83
N GLY A 26 16.51 24.48 -21.01
CA GLY A 26 15.21 24.74 -21.66
C GLY A 26 14.30 23.55 -21.98
N ASN A 27 14.23 22.55 -21.11
CA ASN A 27 13.39 21.35 -21.19
C ASN A 27 11.94 21.60 -20.77
N THR A 28 11.64 22.67 -20.04
CA THR A 28 10.28 22.94 -19.51
C THR A 28 9.27 23.22 -20.64
N ALA A 29 9.68 23.89 -21.71
CA ALA A 29 8.80 24.21 -22.84
C ALA A 29 8.46 22.99 -23.72
N ARG A 30 9.28 21.92 -23.70
CA ARG A 30 9.00 20.67 -24.43
C ARG A 30 8.02 19.76 -23.70
N ARG A 31 7.90 19.89 -22.37
CA ARG A 31 7.04 19.03 -21.54
C ARG A 31 5.54 19.30 -21.70
N ASN A 32 5.14 20.51 -22.09
CA ASN A 32 3.72 20.91 -22.08
C ASN A 32 2.89 20.33 -23.25
N ASN A 33 3.47 19.49 -24.10
CA ASN A 33 2.74 18.84 -25.21
C ASN A 33 3.20 17.40 -25.46
N MET A 34 3.56 16.67 -24.40
CA MET A 34 4.03 15.29 -24.53
C MET A 34 2.85 14.37 -24.87
N LYS A 35 2.83 13.84 -26.10
CA LYS A 35 1.86 12.83 -26.53
C LYS A 35 2.36 11.46 -26.06
N LEU A 36 1.63 10.85 -25.13
CA LEU A 36 1.91 9.51 -24.65
C LEU A 36 1.42 8.47 -25.68
N SER A 37 2.23 7.46 -25.94
CA SER A 37 1.93 6.37 -26.87
C SER A 37 2.33 4.98 -26.38
N TYR A 38 2.98 4.87 -25.22
CA TYR A 38 3.32 3.56 -24.66
C TYR A 38 2.04 2.79 -24.24
N PRO A 39 2.02 1.45 -24.28
CA PRO A 39 0.86 0.66 -23.88
C PRO A 39 0.39 0.98 -22.45
N ASN A 40 -0.93 1.08 -22.24
CA ASN A 40 -1.57 1.35 -20.95
C ASN A 40 -1.26 2.74 -20.33
N TRP A 41 -0.81 3.72 -21.13
CA TRP A 41 -0.58 5.09 -20.64
C TRP A 41 -1.82 5.77 -20.04
N GLU A 42 -3.03 5.40 -20.48
CA GLU A 42 -4.27 5.90 -19.89
C GLU A 42 -4.47 5.42 -18.44
N GLN A 43 -4.07 4.18 -18.14
CA GLN A 43 -4.10 3.65 -16.78
C GLN A 43 -3.09 4.39 -15.89
N ASP A 44 -1.87 4.60 -16.39
CA ASP A 44 -0.85 5.36 -15.66
C ASP A 44 -1.26 6.82 -15.41
N LYS A 45 -1.94 7.43 -16.38
CA LYS A 45 -2.57 8.75 -16.22
C LYS A 45 -3.67 8.74 -15.17
N ALA A 46 -4.56 7.74 -15.18
CA ALA A 46 -5.62 7.61 -14.18
C ALA A 46 -5.04 7.46 -12.75
N ILE A 47 -3.95 6.70 -12.59
CA ILE A 47 -3.21 6.57 -11.32
C ILE A 47 -2.61 7.91 -10.90
N ALA A 48 -2.00 8.66 -11.82
CA ALA A 48 -1.48 9.99 -11.51
C ALA A 48 -2.60 10.93 -11.04
N GLU A 49 -3.74 10.95 -11.72
CA GLU A 49 -4.92 11.73 -11.32
C GLU A 49 -5.44 11.29 -9.93
N GLN A 50 -5.41 10.00 -9.62
CA GLN A 50 -5.75 9.48 -8.29
C GLN A 50 -4.77 9.99 -7.21
N TYR A 51 -3.47 9.95 -7.47
CA TYR A 51 -2.47 10.49 -6.53
C TYR A 51 -2.62 11.99 -6.33
N PHE A 52 -3.00 12.73 -7.37
CA PHE A 52 -3.33 14.14 -7.27
C PHE A 52 -4.55 14.36 -6.37
N ALA A 53 -5.61 13.56 -6.54
CA ALA A 53 -6.82 13.67 -5.71
C ALA A 53 -6.55 13.30 -4.24
N GLN A 54 -5.71 12.29 -3.99
CA GLN A 54 -5.36 11.84 -2.64
C GLN A 54 -4.42 12.80 -1.90
N ASN A 55 -3.44 13.38 -2.59
CA ASN A 55 -2.35 14.16 -1.97
C ASN A 55 -2.37 15.65 -2.34
N GLY A 56 -3.37 16.11 -3.09
CA GLY A 56 -3.54 17.51 -3.45
C GLY A 56 -3.65 18.35 -2.19
N ALA A 57 -2.72 19.30 -2.02
CA ALA A 57 -2.79 20.23 -0.91
C ALA A 57 -4.10 21.01 -0.97
N SER A 58 -4.65 21.35 0.19
CA SER A 58 -5.82 22.25 0.31
C SER A 58 -5.62 23.60 -0.41
N ASN A 59 -4.36 23.97 -0.70
CA ASN A 59 -3.96 25.19 -1.41
C ASN A 59 -3.72 24.98 -2.92
N GLY A 60 -4.14 23.86 -3.51
CA GLY A 60 -4.28 23.69 -4.97
C GLY A 60 -3.05 23.22 -5.76
N ALA A 61 -1.84 23.26 -5.21
CA ALA A 61 -0.64 22.75 -5.88
C ALA A 61 -0.05 21.51 -5.15
N PRO A 62 0.23 20.39 -5.85
CA PRO A 62 0.96 19.27 -5.27
C PRO A 62 2.36 19.73 -4.85
N ARG A 63 2.87 19.18 -3.74
CA ARG A 63 4.26 19.44 -3.32
C ARG A 63 5.23 18.77 -4.30
N PRO A 64 6.34 19.43 -4.68
CA PRO A 64 7.44 18.78 -5.39
C PRO A 64 7.86 17.50 -4.68
N GLY A 65 8.09 16.42 -5.43
CA GLY A 65 8.43 15.10 -4.89
C GLY A 65 7.24 14.28 -4.35
N SER A 66 6.00 14.78 -4.43
CA SER A 66 4.81 13.98 -4.16
C SER A 66 4.67 12.80 -5.12
N SER A 67 3.90 11.79 -4.72
CA SER A 67 3.61 10.59 -5.55
C SER A 67 3.07 10.95 -6.93
N PHE A 68 2.34 12.08 -7.03
CA PHE A 68 1.91 12.64 -8.30
C PHE A 68 3.10 12.97 -9.22
N TYR A 69 4.05 13.82 -8.79
CA TYR A 69 5.20 14.18 -9.64
C TYR A 69 6.09 12.99 -9.95
N LYS A 70 6.28 12.08 -8.98
CA LYS A 70 7.00 10.83 -9.22
C LYS A 70 6.34 10.01 -10.32
N LYS A 71 4.99 9.90 -10.31
CA LYS A 71 4.24 9.19 -11.36
C LYS A 71 4.34 9.90 -12.71
N ILE A 72 4.21 11.23 -12.76
CA ILE A 72 4.38 11.98 -14.01
C ILE A 72 5.78 11.80 -14.59
N GLN A 73 6.83 11.89 -13.78
CA GLN A 73 8.21 11.66 -14.23
C GLN A 73 8.41 10.22 -14.73
N ALA A 74 7.83 9.24 -14.03
CA ALA A 74 7.83 7.85 -14.48
C ALA A 74 7.15 7.67 -15.86
N MET A 75 6.02 8.33 -16.09
CA MET A 75 5.35 8.31 -17.40
C MET A 75 6.21 8.94 -18.51
N VAL A 76 6.97 10.00 -18.21
CA VAL A 76 7.96 10.58 -19.14
C VAL A 76 9.06 9.56 -19.47
N ASN A 77 9.63 8.93 -18.45
CA ASN A 77 10.68 7.93 -18.61
C ASN A 77 10.19 6.72 -19.42
N LYS A 78 8.97 6.25 -19.14
CA LYS A 78 8.34 5.13 -19.85
C LYS A 78 8.07 5.46 -21.32
N GLN A 79 7.66 6.69 -21.62
CA GLN A 79 7.53 7.16 -23.00
C GLN A 79 8.89 7.18 -23.72
N ALA A 80 9.93 7.71 -23.10
CA ALA A 80 11.28 7.72 -23.67
C ALA A 80 11.77 6.30 -23.97
N LEU A 81 11.63 5.37 -23.02
CA LEU A 81 11.97 3.96 -23.22
C LEU A 81 11.17 3.31 -24.36
N HIS A 82 9.87 3.62 -24.48
CA HIS A 82 9.01 3.12 -25.54
C HIS A 82 9.43 3.63 -26.93
N GLU A 83 9.92 4.88 -27.01
CA GLU A 83 10.48 5.47 -28.23
C GLU A 83 11.91 4.98 -28.54
N GLY A 84 12.47 4.12 -27.69
CA GLY A 84 13.84 3.61 -27.81
C GLY A 84 14.90 4.57 -27.29
N ASP A 85 14.52 5.68 -26.66
CA ASP A 85 15.45 6.61 -26.02
C ASP A 85 15.92 6.05 -24.67
N ARG A 86 17.20 5.68 -24.63
CA ARG A 86 17.90 5.22 -23.42
C ARG A 86 18.96 6.22 -22.94
N SER A 87 18.87 7.49 -23.37
CA SER A 87 19.85 8.53 -23.02
C SER A 87 19.71 9.05 -21.58
N HIS A 88 18.66 8.66 -20.84
CA HIS A 88 18.51 9.04 -19.44
C HIS A 88 19.73 8.56 -18.62
N PRO A 89 20.33 9.41 -17.75
CA PRO A 89 21.53 9.06 -16.98
C PRO A 89 21.43 7.72 -16.23
N ASP A 90 20.30 7.44 -15.59
CA ASP A 90 20.00 6.16 -14.93
C ASP A 90 20.16 4.96 -15.88
N MET A 91 19.56 5.02 -17.08
CA MET A 91 19.61 3.93 -18.06
C MET A 91 21.01 3.73 -18.59
N VAL A 92 21.71 4.82 -18.91
CA VAL A 92 23.13 4.77 -19.33
C VAL A 92 24.00 4.16 -18.22
N ALA A 93 23.77 4.52 -16.97
CA ALA A 93 24.50 3.96 -15.84
C ALA A 93 24.28 2.44 -15.70
N LEU A 94 23.05 1.96 -15.85
CA LEU A 94 22.73 0.53 -15.78
C LEU A 94 23.25 -0.27 -16.99
N GLU A 95 23.32 0.33 -18.17
CA GLU A 95 23.83 -0.34 -19.38
C GLU A 95 25.36 -0.42 -19.45
N ASN A 96 26.05 0.51 -18.81
CA ASN A 96 27.52 0.51 -18.74
C ASN A 96 28.08 -0.52 -17.75
N GLU A 97 27.25 -1.06 -16.85
CA GLU A 97 27.64 -2.07 -15.88
C GLU A 97 27.51 -3.49 -16.47
N VAL A 98 28.46 -4.36 -16.13
CA VAL A 98 28.43 -5.78 -16.47
C VAL A 98 28.18 -6.57 -15.19
N PHE A 99 27.08 -7.32 -15.16
CA PHE A 99 26.71 -8.18 -14.04
C PHE A 99 26.79 -9.64 -14.44
N SER A 100 27.16 -10.51 -13.51
CA SER A 100 27.35 -11.95 -13.70
C SER A 100 26.80 -12.81 -12.56
N TYR A 101 26.34 -12.18 -11.46
CA TYR A 101 25.72 -12.91 -10.34
C TYR A 101 24.36 -13.52 -10.72
N ASP A 102 24.01 -14.68 -10.15
CA ASP A 102 22.74 -15.35 -10.43
C ASP A 102 21.52 -14.44 -10.19
N GLY A 103 20.65 -14.30 -11.19
CA GLY A 103 19.45 -13.47 -11.14
C GLY A 103 19.65 -11.99 -11.49
N TRP A 104 20.82 -11.58 -11.97
CA TRP A 104 21.09 -10.20 -12.35
C TRP A 104 20.17 -9.67 -13.46
N GLU A 105 19.70 -10.50 -14.39
CA GLU A 105 18.76 -10.07 -15.43
C GLU A 105 17.42 -9.63 -14.83
N GLN A 106 16.93 -10.35 -13.82
CA GLN A 106 15.70 -9.98 -13.13
C GLN A 106 15.88 -8.67 -12.37
N ASP A 107 17.01 -8.50 -11.66
CA ASP A 107 17.33 -7.26 -10.98
C ASP A 107 17.46 -6.07 -11.95
N LYS A 108 17.99 -6.30 -13.15
CA LYS A 108 18.06 -5.30 -14.22
C LYS A 108 16.67 -4.91 -14.70
N GLN A 109 15.77 -5.88 -14.91
CA GLN A 109 14.37 -5.60 -15.25
C GLN A 109 13.66 -4.83 -14.14
N ASP A 110 13.89 -5.18 -12.88
CA ASP A 110 13.34 -4.46 -11.74
C ASP A 110 13.84 -3.01 -11.70
N ALA A 111 15.13 -2.77 -11.97
CA ALA A 111 15.68 -1.42 -12.06
C ALA A 111 14.98 -0.60 -13.16
N ILE A 112 14.70 -1.21 -14.32
CA ILE A 112 13.94 -0.58 -15.40
C ILE A 112 12.50 -0.28 -14.97
N LYS A 113 11.84 -1.21 -14.27
CA LYS A 113 10.48 -1.01 -13.73
C LYS A 113 10.42 0.10 -12.68
N ILE A 114 11.45 0.23 -11.84
CA ILE A 114 11.57 1.34 -10.87
C ILE A 114 11.75 2.67 -11.62
N HIS A 115 12.65 2.70 -12.61
CA HIS A 115 12.93 3.90 -13.41
C HIS A 115 11.70 4.38 -14.20
N SER A 116 10.91 3.46 -14.74
CA SER A 116 9.67 3.71 -15.50
C SER A 116 8.43 3.85 -14.62
N GLY A 117 8.55 3.65 -13.30
CA GLY A 117 7.45 3.70 -12.33
C GLY A 117 6.30 2.72 -12.60
N GLU A 118 6.62 1.56 -13.17
CA GLU A 118 5.73 0.40 -13.26
C GLU A 118 5.63 -0.34 -11.93
N CYS A 119 6.66 -0.23 -11.08
CA CYS A 119 6.56 -0.75 -9.74
C CYS A 119 5.63 0.10 -8.88
N SER A 120 4.77 -0.54 -8.08
CA SER A 120 4.15 0.14 -6.95
C SER A 120 5.29 0.71 -6.09
N VAL A 121 5.36 2.05 -6.06
CA VAL A 121 6.52 2.85 -5.61
C VAL A 121 6.96 2.56 -4.16
N LEU A 122 6.22 1.73 -3.43
CA LEU A 122 6.37 1.57 -1.99
C LEU A 122 7.51 0.62 -1.56
N TYR A 123 7.94 -0.33 -2.39
CA TYR A 123 8.77 -1.45 -1.88
C TYR A 123 10.15 -1.62 -2.52
N LEU A 124 10.42 -1.07 -3.71
CA LEU A 124 11.69 -1.32 -4.41
C LEU A 124 12.74 -0.21 -4.27
N GLY A 125 12.47 0.83 -3.47
CA GLY A 125 13.38 1.97 -3.30
C GLY A 125 13.52 2.81 -4.58
N SER A 126 14.59 3.60 -4.64
CA SER A 126 14.98 4.39 -5.79
C SER A 126 15.83 3.59 -6.77
N PHE A 127 15.91 4.07 -8.01
CA PHE A 127 16.78 3.48 -9.02
C PHE A 127 18.24 3.40 -8.56
N ALA A 128 18.74 4.47 -7.93
CA ALA A 128 20.10 4.53 -7.43
C ALA A 128 20.38 3.46 -6.35
N GLU A 129 19.43 3.24 -5.44
CA GLU A 129 19.51 2.19 -4.42
C GLU A 129 19.50 0.79 -5.06
N LYS A 130 18.65 0.54 -6.06
CA LYS A 130 18.64 -0.74 -6.79
C LYS A 130 19.94 -0.97 -7.53
N LEU A 131 20.48 0.03 -8.23
CA LEU A 131 21.75 -0.10 -8.95
C LEU A 131 22.93 -0.37 -8.00
N GLU A 132 22.98 0.29 -6.84
CA GLU A 132 24.01 0.00 -5.84
C GLU A 132 23.85 -1.40 -5.24
N LEU A 133 22.61 -1.86 -5.04
CA LEU A 133 22.34 -3.25 -4.64
C LEU A 133 22.90 -4.24 -5.67
N MET A 134 22.66 -4.02 -6.97
CA MET A 134 23.21 -4.86 -8.04
C MET A 134 24.75 -4.86 -8.05
N ARG A 135 25.38 -3.68 -7.94
CA ARG A 135 26.84 -3.57 -7.85
C ARG A 135 27.38 -4.31 -6.63
N ARG A 136 26.69 -4.27 -5.50
CA ARG A 136 27.07 -5.01 -4.30
C ARG A 136 26.98 -6.52 -4.50
N LYS A 137 25.87 -7.02 -5.07
CA LYS A 137 25.71 -8.44 -5.40
C LYS A 137 26.84 -8.92 -6.31
N GLU A 138 27.23 -8.12 -7.30
CA GLU A 138 28.36 -8.42 -8.19
C GLU A 138 29.71 -8.51 -7.45
N ARG A 139 29.98 -7.59 -6.52
CA ARG A 139 31.19 -7.64 -5.68
C ARG A 139 31.23 -8.90 -4.81
N ILE A 140 30.08 -9.29 -4.25
CA ILE A 140 29.93 -10.50 -3.43
C ILE A 140 30.14 -11.75 -4.30
N HIS A 141 29.55 -11.80 -5.49
CA HIS A 141 29.70 -12.91 -6.43
C HIS A 141 31.17 -13.15 -6.79
N HIS A 142 31.93 -12.08 -7.07
CA HIS A 142 33.34 -12.18 -7.44
C HIS A 142 34.28 -12.43 -6.26
N ASN A 143 33.98 -11.88 -5.08
CA ASN A 143 34.92 -11.86 -3.97
C ASN A 143 34.23 -12.00 -2.61
N ARG A 144 33.40 -13.02 -2.45
CA ARG A 144 32.64 -13.29 -1.21
C ARG A 144 33.53 -13.30 0.04
N HIS A 145 34.73 -13.88 -0.05
CA HIS A 145 35.66 -14.01 1.06
C HIS A 145 36.37 -12.69 1.46
N SER A 146 36.27 -11.63 0.64
CA SER A 146 36.78 -10.31 1.01
C SER A 146 35.93 -9.58 2.05
N PHE A 147 34.73 -10.08 2.33
CA PHE A 147 33.83 -9.53 3.34
C PHE A 147 33.99 -10.29 4.66
N ASP A 148 34.56 -9.64 5.67
CA ASP A 148 34.79 -10.24 7.00
C ASP A 148 33.50 -10.81 7.61
N ALA A 149 32.38 -10.11 7.42
CA ALA A 149 31.05 -10.54 7.85
C ALA A 149 30.62 -11.89 7.23
N LEU A 150 30.87 -12.10 5.93
CA LEU A 150 30.54 -13.37 5.28
C LEU A 150 31.51 -14.49 5.66
N ARG A 151 32.75 -14.14 6.01
CA ARG A 151 33.72 -15.11 6.55
C ARG A 151 33.30 -15.60 7.94
N GLU A 152 32.82 -14.70 8.81
CA GLU A 152 32.23 -15.06 10.10
C GLU A 152 31.07 -16.05 9.94
N LEU A 153 30.21 -15.82 8.94
CA LEU A 153 29.10 -16.72 8.62
C LEU A 153 29.58 -18.11 8.14
N ASP A 154 30.64 -18.19 7.33
CA ASP A 154 31.22 -19.46 6.87
C ASP A 154 31.83 -20.28 8.02
N GLU A 155 32.40 -19.60 9.02
CA GLU A 155 33.05 -20.20 10.19
C GLU A 155 32.05 -20.83 11.17
N LEU A 156 30.75 -20.50 11.10
CA LEU A 156 29.73 -21.00 12.03
C LEU A 156 29.47 -22.51 11.95
N HIS A 157 29.77 -23.13 10.80
CA HIS A 157 29.61 -24.58 10.54
C HIS A 157 28.33 -25.22 11.15
N CYS A 158 27.18 -24.57 10.98
CA CYS A 158 25.91 -25.02 11.57
C CYS A 158 25.41 -26.35 10.96
N THR A 159 24.88 -27.23 11.82
CA THR A 159 24.43 -28.59 11.48
C THR A 159 23.00 -28.91 11.93
N TYR A 160 22.29 -27.93 12.52
CA TYR A 160 20.88 -28.10 12.87
C TYR A 160 19.96 -28.15 11.63
N ASP A 161 18.76 -28.71 11.78
CA ASP A 161 17.77 -28.78 10.70
C ASP A 161 17.31 -27.38 10.27
N GLY A 162 17.37 -27.08 8.97
CA GLY A 162 17.13 -25.75 8.43
C GLY A 162 18.33 -24.78 8.41
N ALA A 163 19.54 -25.21 8.83
CA ALA A 163 20.74 -24.34 8.83
C ALA A 163 21.05 -23.72 7.45
N GLN A 164 20.82 -24.46 6.35
CA GLN A 164 21.00 -23.94 4.99
C GLN A 164 20.02 -22.84 4.62
N ALA A 165 18.77 -22.92 5.10
CA ALA A 165 17.79 -21.86 4.89
C ALA A 165 18.17 -20.60 5.68
N ASP A 166 18.63 -20.78 6.93
CA ASP A 166 19.11 -19.67 7.76
C ASP A 166 20.36 -19.00 7.17
N LEU A 167 21.28 -19.79 6.60
CA LEU A 167 22.45 -19.30 5.88
C LEU A 167 22.04 -18.41 4.70
N ALA A 168 21.11 -18.89 3.85
CA ALA A 168 20.61 -18.11 2.72
C ALA A 168 19.91 -16.82 3.16
N ILE A 169 19.17 -16.85 4.29
CA ILE A 169 18.57 -15.64 4.88
C ILE A 169 19.65 -14.66 5.36
N ALA A 170 20.69 -15.13 6.05
CA ALA A 170 21.78 -14.29 6.52
C ALA A 170 22.53 -13.64 5.34
N GLU A 171 22.84 -14.40 4.30
CA GLU A 171 23.46 -13.87 3.08
C GLU A 171 22.58 -12.81 2.41
N ARG A 172 21.27 -13.06 2.31
CA ARG A 172 20.31 -12.09 1.78
C ARG A 172 20.28 -10.80 2.61
N LEU A 173 20.23 -10.91 3.94
CA LEU A 173 20.28 -9.75 4.84
C LEU A 173 21.55 -8.93 4.64
N PHE A 174 22.71 -9.59 4.45
CA PHE A 174 23.96 -8.90 4.15
C PHE A 174 23.93 -8.18 2.80
N MET A 175 23.36 -8.82 1.77
CA MET A 175 23.22 -8.21 0.44
C MET A 175 22.31 -6.97 0.48
N ASP A 176 21.12 -7.13 1.06
CA ASP A 176 20.09 -6.09 1.06
C ASP A 176 20.48 -4.94 2.00
N HIS A 177 21.08 -5.25 3.17
CA HIS A 177 21.38 -4.28 4.22
C HIS A 177 22.71 -4.58 4.96
N PRO A 178 23.89 -4.35 4.37
CA PRO A 178 25.19 -4.74 4.96
C PRO A 178 25.54 -3.96 6.22
N GLU A 179 25.02 -2.74 6.37
CA GLU A 179 25.20 -1.92 7.57
C GLU A 179 24.15 -2.21 8.64
N SER A 180 23.15 -3.06 8.34
CA SER A 180 22.10 -3.38 9.28
C SER A 180 22.58 -4.37 10.33
N ALA A 181 22.24 -4.08 11.58
CA ALA A 181 22.40 -5.01 12.68
C ALA A 181 21.65 -6.34 12.46
N LEU A 182 20.69 -6.40 11.53
CA LEU A 182 19.92 -7.61 11.22
C LEU A 182 20.81 -8.77 10.78
N PHE A 183 21.85 -8.51 9.98
CA PHE A 183 22.80 -9.56 9.59
C PHE A 183 23.45 -10.19 10.82
N HIS A 184 24.12 -9.39 11.65
CA HIS A 184 24.81 -9.87 12.85
C HIS A 184 23.85 -10.50 13.87
N LYS A 185 22.63 -9.98 13.99
CA LYS A 185 21.57 -10.61 14.80
C LYS A 185 21.21 -11.99 14.27
N LYS A 186 21.14 -12.19 12.94
CA LYS A 186 20.88 -13.51 12.35
C LYS A 186 22.03 -14.47 12.62
N VAL A 187 23.26 -14.05 12.37
CA VAL A 187 24.46 -14.88 12.64
C VAL A 187 24.52 -15.28 14.12
N THR A 188 24.27 -14.33 15.03
CA THR A 188 24.21 -14.60 16.48
C THR A 188 23.12 -15.62 16.81
N ALA A 189 21.92 -15.46 16.24
CA ALA A 189 20.81 -16.38 16.46
C ALA A 189 21.11 -17.79 15.92
N MET A 190 21.76 -17.91 14.77
CA MET A 190 22.22 -19.21 14.22
C MET A 190 23.23 -19.89 15.16
N ALA A 191 24.18 -19.14 15.70
CA ALA A 191 25.15 -19.66 16.66
C ALA A 191 24.46 -20.14 17.97
N ILE A 192 23.48 -19.39 18.47
CA ILE A 192 22.67 -19.79 19.63
C ILE A 192 21.88 -21.06 19.30
N LYS A 193 21.23 -21.10 18.14
CA LYS A 193 20.42 -22.23 17.68
C LYS A 193 21.25 -23.52 17.53
N GLN A 194 22.47 -23.42 17.02
CA GLN A 194 23.43 -24.53 16.97
C GLN A 194 23.72 -25.08 18.38
N LYS A 195 24.10 -24.20 19.31
CA LYS A 195 24.38 -24.59 20.71
C LYS A 195 23.18 -25.25 21.39
N VAL A 196 21.99 -24.69 21.21
CA VAL A 196 20.78 -25.15 21.90
C VAL A 196 20.26 -26.46 21.31
N LEU A 197 20.17 -26.57 19.98
CA LEU A 197 19.53 -27.71 19.32
C LEU A 197 20.47 -28.90 19.07
N VAL A 198 21.76 -28.65 18.84
CA VAL A 198 22.73 -29.71 18.52
C VAL A 198 23.59 -30.05 19.73
N GLU A 199 24.13 -29.04 20.43
CA GLU A 199 25.03 -29.26 21.57
C GLU A 199 24.28 -29.46 22.89
N GLY A 200 23.00 -29.08 22.94
CA GLY A 200 22.16 -29.14 24.14
C GLY A 200 22.53 -28.09 25.19
N ASP A 201 23.29 -27.05 24.83
CA ASP A 201 23.68 -25.97 25.72
C ASP A 201 22.55 -24.95 25.87
N LYS A 202 21.95 -24.93 27.07
CA LYS A 202 20.90 -23.99 27.46
C LYS A 202 21.41 -22.83 28.32
N SER A 203 22.71 -22.59 28.38
CA SER A 203 23.28 -21.55 29.26
C SER A 203 23.13 -20.12 28.71
N HIS A 204 22.49 -19.93 27.57
CA HIS A 204 22.26 -18.60 27.02
C HIS A 204 21.45 -17.74 28.00
N PRO A 205 21.89 -16.52 28.37
CA PRO A 205 21.24 -15.72 29.40
C PRO A 205 19.74 -15.49 29.17
N ASP A 206 19.34 -15.26 27.92
CA ASP A 206 17.93 -15.04 27.56
C ASP A 206 17.08 -16.30 27.72
N LEU A 207 17.62 -17.49 27.41
CA LEU A 207 16.91 -18.75 27.63
C LEU A 207 16.77 -19.03 29.12
N VAL A 208 17.82 -18.81 29.90
CA VAL A 208 17.78 -18.95 31.36
C VAL A 208 16.77 -17.99 31.98
N ALA A 209 16.74 -16.72 31.52
CA ALA A 209 15.75 -15.74 31.94
C ALA A 209 14.31 -16.20 31.59
N LEU A 210 14.09 -16.71 30.38
CA LEU A 210 12.79 -17.19 29.93
C LEU A 210 12.33 -18.47 30.67
N GLU A 211 13.23 -19.41 30.95
CA GLU A 211 12.92 -20.66 31.65
C GLU A 211 12.72 -20.44 33.17
N SER A 212 13.42 -19.48 33.78
CA SER A 212 13.31 -19.18 35.21
C SER A 212 12.05 -18.43 35.60
N GLN A 213 11.43 -17.70 34.67
CA GLN A 213 10.22 -16.93 34.93
C GLN A 213 8.97 -17.81 34.82
N VAL A 214 8.13 -17.80 35.86
CA VAL A 214 6.81 -18.44 35.85
C VAL A 214 5.78 -17.41 35.41
N PHE A 215 5.01 -17.76 34.39
CA PHE A 215 3.88 -17.00 33.85
C PHE A 215 2.58 -17.78 34.07
N SER A 216 1.49 -17.06 34.27
CA SER A 216 0.17 -17.59 34.62
C SER A 216 -0.99 -16.93 33.88
N TYR A 217 -0.76 -15.85 33.13
CA TYR A 217 -1.78 -15.18 32.31
C TYR A 217 -2.21 -16.02 31.10
N ASP A 218 -3.46 -15.91 30.66
CA ASP A 218 -3.96 -16.67 29.52
C ASP A 218 -3.14 -16.41 28.25
N GLY A 219 -2.70 -17.49 27.58
CA GLY A 219 -1.90 -17.43 26.36
C GLY A 219 -0.38 -17.34 26.57
N TRP A 220 0.12 -17.37 27.81
CA TRP A 220 1.55 -17.25 28.10
C TRP A 220 2.45 -18.30 27.41
N GLN A 221 1.93 -19.50 27.12
CA GLN A 221 2.69 -20.54 26.42
C GLN A 221 3.01 -20.15 24.98
N ALA A 222 2.04 -19.53 24.28
CA ALA A 222 2.25 -19.05 22.92
C ALA A 222 3.26 -17.90 22.91
N ASP A 223 3.15 -16.97 23.87
CA ASP A 223 4.13 -15.89 24.02
C ASP A 223 5.53 -16.41 24.36
N LYS A 224 5.63 -17.48 25.17
CA LYS A 224 6.91 -18.13 25.51
C LYS A 224 7.54 -18.80 24.28
N GLU A 225 6.74 -19.49 23.48
CA GLU A 225 7.19 -20.09 22.22
C GLU A 225 7.69 -19.00 21.26
N GLU A 226 6.95 -17.90 21.11
CA GLU A 226 7.38 -16.76 20.29
C GLU A 226 8.69 -16.14 20.82
N ALA A 227 8.83 -15.97 22.14
CA ALA A 227 10.07 -15.48 22.75
C ALA A 227 11.25 -16.43 22.46
N MET A 228 11.02 -17.74 22.48
CA MET A 228 12.02 -18.75 22.12
C MET A 228 12.39 -18.65 20.63
N GLN A 229 11.41 -18.50 19.74
CA GLN A 229 11.65 -18.28 18.31
C GLN A 229 12.49 -17.02 18.06
N ARG A 230 12.25 -15.93 18.79
CA ARG A 230 13.06 -14.70 18.69
C ARG A 230 14.50 -14.89 19.15
N ILE A 231 14.76 -15.74 20.15
CA ILE A 231 16.12 -16.10 20.59
C ILE A 231 16.83 -16.94 19.51
N LEU A 232 16.13 -17.94 18.96
CA LEU A 232 16.69 -18.87 17.97
C LEU A 232 16.75 -18.27 16.55
N GLY A 233 16.12 -17.12 16.34
CA GLY A 233 16.07 -16.45 15.03
C GLY A 233 15.08 -17.09 14.05
N ASP A 234 14.11 -17.84 14.57
CA ASP A 234 12.98 -18.46 13.87
C ASP A 234 11.75 -17.53 13.88
N CYS A 235 12.00 -16.23 13.86
CA CYS A 235 10.97 -15.19 13.80
C CYS A 235 11.05 -14.44 12.48
N CYS A 236 10.04 -13.61 12.20
CA CYS A 236 10.14 -12.70 11.07
C CYS A 236 11.31 -11.72 11.29
N LEU A 237 11.91 -11.25 10.20
CA LEU A 237 13.11 -10.42 10.22
C LEU A 237 12.98 -9.16 11.08
N LEU A 238 11.77 -8.62 11.21
CA LEU A 238 11.48 -7.44 12.01
C LEU A 238 11.67 -7.67 13.52
N PHE A 239 11.54 -8.91 14.01
CA PHE A 239 11.65 -9.25 15.43
C PHE A 239 12.97 -9.93 15.79
N LEU A 240 13.92 -9.95 14.87
CA LEU A 240 15.19 -10.64 15.07
C LEU A 240 16.01 -9.94 16.17
N GLY A 241 16.38 -10.71 17.20
CA GLY A 241 17.10 -10.19 18.36
C GLY A 241 16.27 -9.27 19.25
N GLU A 242 14.94 -9.29 19.16
CA GLU A 242 14.03 -8.52 20.01
C GLU A 242 13.45 -9.35 21.16
N PHE A 243 14.24 -10.29 21.71
CA PHE A 243 13.84 -11.08 22.87
C PHE A 243 13.47 -10.20 24.06
N ALA A 244 14.31 -9.21 24.39
CA ALA A 244 14.09 -8.33 25.54
C ALA A 244 12.70 -7.66 25.49
N ILE A 245 12.29 -7.20 24.30
CA ILE A 245 10.97 -6.57 24.10
C ILE A 245 9.85 -7.56 24.40
N LYS A 246 9.91 -8.77 23.83
CA LYS A 246 8.88 -9.81 24.06
C LYS A 246 8.88 -10.28 25.51
N PHE A 247 10.05 -10.48 26.11
CA PHE A 247 10.14 -10.95 27.50
C PHE A 247 9.60 -9.92 28.49
N ASP A 248 9.85 -8.63 28.26
CA ASP A 248 9.28 -7.56 29.08
C ASP A 248 7.76 -7.39 28.81
N GLU A 249 7.27 -7.63 27.60
CA GLU A 249 5.83 -7.78 27.33
C GLU A 249 5.22 -8.90 28.18
N MET A 250 5.84 -10.09 28.20
CA MET A 250 5.34 -11.22 28.99
C MET A 250 5.32 -10.92 30.50
N LYS A 251 6.36 -10.28 31.06
CA LYS A 251 6.37 -9.87 32.47
C LYS A 251 5.25 -8.90 32.80
N ARG A 252 4.93 -8.00 31.87
CA ARG A 252 3.85 -7.03 32.03
C ARG A 252 2.48 -7.68 31.98
N LYS A 253 2.25 -8.60 31.03
CA LYS A 253 1.02 -9.41 31.00
C LYS A 253 0.83 -10.16 32.31
N GLU A 254 1.90 -10.73 32.85
CA GLU A 254 1.86 -11.40 34.15
C GLU A 254 1.54 -10.45 35.31
N GLN A 255 2.17 -9.28 35.33
CA GLN A 255 1.87 -8.28 36.34
C GLN A 255 0.42 -7.81 36.24
N ALA A 256 -0.06 -7.47 35.05
CA ALA A 256 -1.44 -7.05 34.83
C ALA A 256 -2.46 -8.16 35.15
N PHE A 257 -2.09 -9.42 34.94
CA PHE A 257 -2.92 -10.56 35.32
C PHE A 257 -3.03 -10.70 36.85
N ARG A 258 -1.92 -10.53 37.58
CA ARG A 258 -1.90 -10.54 39.05
C ARG A 258 -2.59 -9.33 39.67
N ASP A 259 -2.36 -8.16 39.09
CA ASP A 259 -2.78 -6.86 39.59
C ASP A 259 -3.98 -6.30 38.79
N ARG A 260 -4.81 -7.16 38.16
CA ARG A 260 -5.92 -6.71 37.30
C ARG A 260 -6.85 -5.74 38.01
N THR A 261 -6.97 -5.86 39.33
CA THR A 261 -7.77 -4.98 40.19
C THR A 261 -7.09 -3.65 40.52
N LEU A 262 -5.84 -3.39 40.13
CA LEU A 262 -5.11 -2.16 40.44
C LEU A 262 -4.89 -1.27 39.20
N VAL A 263 -5.21 -1.77 38.01
CA VAL A 263 -5.05 -1.01 36.76
C VAL A 263 -6.34 -0.24 36.45
N GLU A 264 -6.37 1.06 36.75
CA GLU A 264 -7.55 1.92 36.59
C GLU A 264 -8.10 1.92 35.17
N GLU A 265 -7.24 1.86 34.15
CA GLU A 265 -7.59 1.85 32.73
C GLU A 265 -8.34 0.57 32.33
N LEU A 266 -7.88 -0.59 32.80
CA LEU A 266 -8.55 -1.87 32.55
C LEU A 266 -9.87 -1.93 33.32
N GLN A 267 -9.92 -1.41 34.55
CA GLN A 267 -11.18 -1.26 35.27
C GLN A 267 -12.15 -0.31 34.57
N TYR A 268 -11.66 0.75 33.93
CA TYR A 268 -12.48 1.66 33.16
C TYR A 268 -13.06 0.96 31.93
N LEU A 269 -12.22 0.23 31.19
CA LEU A 269 -12.62 -0.59 30.04
C LEU A 269 -13.69 -1.63 30.43
N GLU A 270 -13.57 -2.26 31.60
CA GLU A 270 -14.55 -3.20 32.13
C GLU A 270 -15.92 -2.57 32.44
N ARG A 271 -15.93 -1.30 32.85
CA ARG A 271 -17.13 -0.56 33.25
C ARG A 271 -17.85 0.13 32.07
N LEU A 272 -17.31 0.07 30.86
CA LEU A 272 -17.95 0.68 29.69
C LEU A 272 -19.29 -0.01 29.39
N PRO A 273 -20.41 0.73 29.30
CA PRO A 273 -21.71 0.18 28.94
C PRO A 273 -21.79 0.00 27.42
N LEU A 274 -21.31 -1.14 26.92
CA LEU A 274 -21.29 -1.45 25.49
C LEU A 274 -22.30 -2.55 25.17
N ASP A 275 -23.09 -2.37 24.12
CA ASP A 275 -24.05 -3.35 23.62
C ASP A 275 -24.12 -3.46 22.09
N TYR A 276 -23.26 -2.73 21.36
CA TYR A 276 -23.17 -2.85 19.91
C TYR A 276 -22.60 -4.23 19.49
N PRO A 277 -23.04 -4.83 18.37
CA PRO A 277 -22.51 -6.11 17.91
C PRO A 277 -20.99 -6.13 17.76
N GLY A 278 -20.32 -7.07 18.42
CA GLY A 278 -18.86 -7.25 18.38
C GLY A 278 -18.07 -6.42 19.40
N TRP A 279 -18.72 -5.79 20.38
CA TRP A 279 -18.05 -5.01 21.43
C TRP A 279 -17.05 -5.81 22.26
N GLU A 280 -17.27 -7.12 22.44
CA GLU A 280 -16.36 -8.00 23.18
C GLU A 280 -15.00 -8.11 22.47
N TYR A 281 -15.02 -8.19 21.14
CA TYR A 281 -13.81 -8.22 20.32
C TYR A 281 -13.06 -6.90 20.41
N ASP A 282 -13.78 -5.77 20.32
CA ASP A 282 -13.19 -4.44 20.44
C ASP A 282 -12.60 -4.20 21.83
N LYS A 283 -13.26 -4.70 22.87
CA LYS A 283 -12.78 -4.67 24.26
C LYS A 283 -11.51 -5.50 24.44
N ALA A 284 -11.49 -6.73 23.94
CA ALA A 284 -10.29 -7.56 23.95
C ALA A 284 -9.14 -6.94 23.15
N SER A 285 -9.45 -6.26 22.04
CA SER A 285 -8.47 -5.50 21.26
C SER A 285 -7.91 -4.31 22.05
N ALA A 286 -8.74 -3.55 22.76
CA ALA A 286 -8.30 -2.45 23.61
C ALA A 286 -7.42 -2.95 24.77
N GLU A 287 -7.81 -4.05 25.42
CA GLU A 287 -7.00 -4.70 26.46
C GLU A 287 -5.63 -5.13 25.92
N ARG A 288 -5.59 -5.73 24.73
CA ARG A 288 -4.33 -6.09 24.06
C ARG A 288 -3.44 -4.87 23.80
N LEU A 289 -4.01 -3.78 23.27
CA LEU A 289 -3.26 -2.54 23.02
C LEU A 289 -2.65 -1.96 24.29
N TYR A 290 -3.40 -2.00 25.39
CA TYR A 290 -2.92 -1.58 26.70
C TYR A 290 -1.71 -2.43 27.12
N LEU A 291 -1.86 -3.76 27.09
CA LEU A 291 -0.80 -4.68 27.53
C LEU A 291 0.46 -4.61 26.64
N GLU A 292 0.28 -4.46 25.33
CA GLU A 292 1.37 -4.43 24.35
C GLU A 292 2.15 -3.11 24.40
N TYR A 293 1.46 -1.96 24.34
CA TYR A 293 2.09 -0.66 24.07
C TYR A 293 2.27 0.28 25.26
N PHE A 294 1.61 0.06 26.41
CA PHE A 294 1.61 1.01 27.52
C PHE A 294 3.00 1.26 28.16
N CYS A 295 3.99 0.40 27.91
CA CYS A 295 5.19 0.38 28.75
C CYS A 295 6.53 0.41 28.00
N SER A 296 6.58 0.89 26.75
CA SER A 296 7.87 1.36 26.23
C SER A 296 8.32 2.49 27.16
N SER A 297 9.40 2.32 27.93
CA SER A 297 9.88 3.27 28.95
C SER A 297 10.30 4.64 28.39
N SER A 298 10.26 4.80 27.07
CA SER A 298 10.35 6.06 26.34
C SER A 298 9.00 6.57 25.83
N ALA A 299 7.88 6.18 26.46
CA ALA A 299 6.53 6.54 26.03
C ALA A 299 6.39 8.06 25.98
N SER A 300 6.68 8.60 24.81
CA SER A 300 6.05 9.80 24.32
C SER A 300 4.53 9.58 24.41
N ASP A 301 3.77 10.66 24.53
CA ASP A 301 2.29 10.66 24.64
C ASP A 301 1.54 9.80 23.60
N ALA A 302 2.23 9.27 22.58
CA ALA A 302 1.67 8.53 21.46
C ALA A 302 1.16 7.10 21.77
N THR A 303 1.77 6.34 22.70
CA THR A 303 1.35 4.94 22.96
C THR A 303 0.19 4.83 23.94
N THR A 304 0.22 5.59 25.05
CA THR A 304 -0.96 5.80 25.92
C THR A 304 -2.15 6.30 25.08
N SER A 305 -1.86 7.09 24.05
CA SER A 305 -2.86 7.55 23.09
C SER A 305 -3.54 6.43 22.29
N LEU A 306 -2.87 5.31 21.94
CA LEU A 306 -3.54 4.25 21.15
C LEU A 306 -4.64 3.52 21.91
N PHE A 307 -4.40 3.15 23.17
CA PHE A 307 -5.44 2.58 24.04
C PHE A 307 -6.63 3.54 24.20
N HIS A 308 -6.35 4.79 24.59
CA HIS A 308 -7.38 5.81 24.78
C HIS A 308 -8.15 6.10 23.49
N ARG A 309 -7.45 6.13 22.34
CA ARG A 309 -8.06 6.29 21.01
C ARG A 309 -8.96 5.11 20.69
N LYS A 310 -8.58 3.86 20.96
CA LYS A 310 -9.45 2.69 20.77
C LYS A 310 -10.69 2.77 21.67
N VAL A 311 -10.53 3.13 22.94
CA VAL A 311 -11.66 3.31 23.86
C VAL A 311 -12.61 4.41 23.38
N GLN A 312 -12.08 5.55 22.91
CA GLN A 312 -12.88 6.62 22.32
C GLN A 312 -13.63 6.17 21.06
N CYS A 313 -12.98 5.36 20.22
CA CYS A 313 -13.60 4.75 19.04
C CYS A 313 -14.78 3.86 19.45
N MET A 314 -14.60 3.00 20.46
CA MET A 314 -15.65 2.14 21.01
C MET A 314 -16.83 2.95 21.56
N GLN A 315 -16.58 4.03 22.29
CA GLN A 315 -17.63 4.93 22.77
C GLN A 315 -18.38 5.61 21.63
N THR A 316 -17.66 5.99 20.58
CA THR A 316 -18.27 6.61 19.39
C THR A 316 -19.11 5.61 18.62
N LYS A 317 -18.65 4.36 18.52
CA LYS A 317 -19.39 3.24 17.95
C LYS A 317 -20.65 2.94 18.74
N GLN A 318 -20.57 2.95 20.08
CA GLN A 318 -21.73 2.82 20.96
C GLN A 318 -22.76 3.95 20.73
N ARG A 319 -22.31 5.22 20.71
CA ARG A 319 -23.22 6.36 20.42
C ARG A 319 -23.94 6.18 19.08
N LEU A 320 -23.22 5.77 18.03
CA LEU A 320 -23.81 5.52 16.72
C LEU A 320 -24.82 4.36 16.73
N HIS A 321 -24.52 3.29 17.48
CA HIS A 321 -25.43 2.16 17.70
C HIS A 321 -26.73 2.62 18.39
N ASP A 322 -26.61 3.51 19.39
CA ASP A 322 -27.76 4.12 20.09
C ASP A 322 -28.53 5.15 19.23
N GLY A 323 -28.09 5.38 17.98
CA GLY A 323 -28.67 6.37 17.07
C GLY A 323 -28.22 7.81 17.33
N ASP A 324 -27.28 8.04 18.25
CA ASP A 324 -26.69 9.35 18.51
C ASP A 324 -25.63 9.69 17.45
N ARG A 325 -25.99 10.58 16.53
CA ARG A 325 -25.12 11.14 15.48
C ARG A 325 -24.60 12.55 15.82
N SER A 326 -24.53 12.91 17.10
CA SER A 326 -24.09 14.24 17.55
C SER A 326 -22.58 14.50 17.44
N ASP A 327 -21.78 13.45 17.20
CA ASP A 327 -20.34 13.55 17.02
C ASP A 327 -19.97 14.57 15.92
N PRO A 328 -19.08 15.55 16.19
CA PRO A 328 -18.76 16.60 15.22
C PRO A 328 -18.29 16.07 13.85
N ASN A 329 -17.55 14.95 13.84
CA ASN A 329 -17.05 14.35 12.60
C ASN A 329 -18.21 13.73 11.80
N ILE A 330 -19.10 13.00 12.47
CA ILE A 330 -20.29 12.40 11.84
C ILE A 330 -21.24 13.48 11.32
N ARG A 331 -21.48 14.54 12.09
CA ARG A 331 -22.29 15.68 11.63
C ARG A 331 -21.71 16.35 10.39
N ALA A 332 -20.38 16.53 10.35
CA ALA A 332 -19.72 17.10 9.18
C ALA A 332 -19.84 16.17 7.96
N LEU A 333 -19.71 14.86 8.16
CA LEU A 333 -19.88 13.85 7.12
C LEU A 333 -21.31 13.86 6.55
N ASP A 334 -22.33 13.90 7.42
CA ASP A 334 -23.74 13.89 7.02
C ASP A 334 -24.21 15.20 6.39
N ALA A 335 -23.65 16.33 6.81
CA ALA A 335 -23.98 17.65 6.24
C ALA A 335 -23.41 17.84 4.82
N THR A 336 -22.41 17.03 4.43
CA THR A 336 -21.74 17.16 3.13
C THR A 336 -22.43 16.28 2.10
N GLN A 337 -22.90 16.89 1.00
CA GLN A 337 -23.44 16.15 -0.14
C GLN A 337 -22.32 15.78 -1.10
N PHE A 338 -22.18 14.49 -1.37
CA PHE A 338 -21.24 13.95 -2.35
C PHE A 338 -22.00 13.39 -3.55
N SER A 339 -21.45 13.55 -4.74
CA SER A 339 -22.04 13.16 -6.02
C SER A 339 -21.11 12.34 -6.91
N TYR A 340 -19.83 12.21 -6.56
CA TYR A 340 -18.88 11.35 -7.27
C TYR A 340 -19.20 9.86 -7.11
N GLU A 341 -18.94 9.05 -8.13
CA GLU A 341 -19.17 7.59 -8.09
C GLU A 341 -18.37 6.91 -6.96
N GLY A 342 -19.03 6.06 -6.17
CA GLY A 342 -18.42 5.34 -5.04
C GLY A 342 -18.34 6.12 -3.72
N TRP A 343 -18.98 7.29 -3.62
CA TRP A 343 -18.92 8.11 -2.39
C TRP A 343 -19.53 7.42 -1.15
N GLN A 344 -20.48 6.51 -1.32
CA GLN A 344 -21.08 5.76 -0.22
C GLN A 344 -20.07 4.84 0.46
N ASP A 345 -19.19 4.20 -0.32
CA ASP A 345 -18.15 3.32 0.20
C ASP A 345 -17.10 4.13 0.96
N ASP A 346 -16.64 5.27 0.42
CA ASP A 346 -15.73 6.17 1.15
C ASP A 346 -16.39 6.76 2.42
N LYS A 347 -17.71 7.00 2.39
CA LYS A 347 -18.47 7.43 3.58
C LYS A 347 -18.45 6.35 4.66
N GLN A 348 -18.71 5.10 4.28
CA GLN A 348 -18.63 3.96 5.19
C GLN A 348 -17.20 3.77 5.73
N GLU A 349 -16.17 3.91 4.89
CA GLU A 349 -14.77 3.87 5.31
C GLU A 349 -14.46 4.95 6.36
N ALA A 350 -14.97 6.18 6.18
CA ALA A 350 -14.79 7.25 7.15
C ALA A 350 -15.42 6.92 8.52
N GLU A 351 -16.65 6.38 8.52
CA GLU A 351 -17.32 5.93 9.74
C GLU A 351 -16.58 4.77 10.42
N GLN A 352 -16.09 3.79 9.65
CA GLN A 352 -15.29 2.67 10.15
C GLN A 352 -13.99 3.14 10.81
N ARG A 353 -13.28 4.09 10.19
CA ARG A 353 -12.06 4.67 10.79
C ARG A 353 -12.38 5.39 12.10
N LEU A 354 -13.46 6.17 12.15
CA LEU A 354 -13.85 6.87 13.37
C LEU A 354 -14.23 5.92 14.51
N THR A 355 -14.87 4.80 14.18
CA THR A 355 -15.33 3.78 15.14
C THR A 355 -14.30 2.70 15.47
N GLY A 356 -13.14 2.73 14.81
CA GLY A 356 -12.02 1.83 15.08
C GLY A 356 -12.16 0.45 14.45
N ASP A 357 -13.00 0.32 13.42
CA ASP A 357 -13.16 -0.85 12.56
C ASP A 357 -12.12 -0.86 11.42
N CYS A 358 -10.89 -0.44 11.73
CA CYS A 358 -9.80 -0.35 10.77
C CYS A 358 -8.46 -0.70 11.44
N ILE A 359 -7.39 -0.72 10.64
CA ILE A 359 -6.02 -0.90 11.14
C ILE A 359 -5.70 0.17 12.19
N LEU A 360 -5.01 -0.23 13.26
CA LEU A 360 -4.68 0.59 14.45
C LEU A 360 -4.10 1.97 14.16
N LEU A 361 -3.33 2.11 13.09
CA LEU A 361 -2.71 3.40 12.74
C LEU A 361 -3.74 4.43 12.26
N HIS A 362 -4.89 3.98 11.74
CA HIS A 362 -5.88 4.81 11.06
C HIS A 362 -7.20 5.02 11.83
N MET A 363 -7.29 4.63 13.10
CA MET A 363 -8.57 4.76 13.84
C MET A 363 -8.87 6.18 14.36
N GLY A 364 -10.04 6.45 14.89
CA GLY A 364 -10.39 7.73 15.52
C GLY A 364 -10.36 8.96 14.59
N SER A 365 -10.24 10.14 15.21
CA SER A 365 -10.48 11.42 14.52
C SER A 365 -9.49 11.70 13.38
N SER A 366 -8.20 11.41 13.55
CA SER A 366 -7.21 11.68 12.50
C SER A 366 -7.47 10.87 11.23
N GLY A 367 -7.69 9.56 11.36
CA GLY A 367 -7.95 8.72 10.19
C GLY A 367 -9.28 9.01 9.52
N PHE A 368 -10.29 9.44 10.30
CA PHE A 368 -11.52 10.02 9.74
C PHE A 368 -11.23 11.26 8.89
N GLN A 369 -10.44 12.23 9.41
CA GLN A 369 -10.15 13.48 8.70
C GLN A 369 -9.42 13.22 7.38
N ASP A 370 -8.53 12.21 7.34
CA ASP A 370 -7.82 11.81 6.11
C ASP A 370 -8.80 11.35 5.02
N VAL A 371 -9.73 10.44 5.36
CA VAL A 371 -10.74 9.96 4.41
C VAL A 371 -11.69 11.08 4.03
N PHE A 372 -12.15 11.88 4.98
CA PHE A 372 -13.07 12.97 4.71
C PHE A 372 -12.46 14.06 3.80
N ALA A 373 -11.17 14.38 3.97
CA ALA A 373 -10.44 15.26 3.06
C ALA A 373 -10.34 14.66 1.65
N LYS A 374 -10.03 13.36 1.55
CA LYS A 374 -10.02 12.62 0.27
C LYS A 374 -11.40 12.67 -0.41
N MET A 375 -12.50 12.50 0.34
CA MET A 375 -13.85 12.61 -0.20
C MET A 375 -14.14 14.01 -0.76
N LYS A 376 -13.77 15.07 -0.04
CA LYS A 376 -13.92 16.46 -0.51
C LYS A 376 -13.13 16.73 -1.80
N ASN A 377 -11.91 16.19 -1.89
CA ASN A 377 -11.09 16.30 -3.10
C ASN A 377 -11.72 15.56 -4.29
N LYS A 378 -12.23 14.34 -4.07
CA LYS A 378 -12.95 13.59 -5.11
C LYS A 378 -14.18 14.34 -5.62
N GLU A 379 -14.95 14.96 -4.72
CA GLU A 379 -16.11 15.77 -5.09
C GLU A 379 -15.74 17.01 -5.91
N LEU A 380 -14.69 17.71 -5.49
CA LEU A 380 -14.16 18.85 -6.23
C LEU A 380 -13.75 18.43 -7.65
N MET A 381 -13.06 17.29 -7.79
CA MET A 381 -12.67 16.74 -9.09
C MET A 381 -13.87 16.33 -9.95
N HIS A 382 -14.86 15.69 -9.35
CA HIS A 382 -16.09 15.31 -10.04
C HIS A 382 -16.85 16.54 -10.56
N THR A 383 -17.00 17.56 -9.71
CA THR A 383 -17.63 18.84 -10.06
C THR A 383 -16.87 19.54 -11.20
N ASN A 384 -15.53 19.59 -11.11
CA ASN A 384 -14.70 20.17 -12.17
C ASN A 384 -14.85 19.43 -13.49
N ARG A 385 -14.81 18.08 -13.49
CA ARG A 385 -15.03 17.27 -14.71
C ARG A 385 -16.41 17.51 -15.30
N ARG A 386 -17.44 17.61 -14.47
CA ARG A 386 -18.82 17.91 -14.91
C ARG A 386 -18.92 19.30 -15.54
N ASN A 387 -18.28 20.31 -14.94
CA ASN A 387 -18.23 21.67 -15.48
C ASN A 387 -17.49 21.72 -16.81
N LEU A 388 -16.35 21.03 -16.94
CA LEU A 388 -15.60 20.96 -18.20
C LEU A 388 -16.43 20.30 -19.31
N ARG A 389 -17.14 19.21 -19.03
CA ARG A 389 -18.07 18.60 -20.00
C ARG A 389 -19.20 19.55 -20.38
N GLY A 390 -19.72 20.32 -19.42
CA GLY A 390 -20.70 21.37 -19.67
C GLY A 390 -20.18 22.43 -20.65
N LEU A 391 -18.94 22.89 -20.47
CA LEU A 391 -18.28 23.84 -21.38
C LEU A 391 -18.04 23.25 -22.77
N GLN A 392 -17.57 22.00 -22.86
CA GLN A 392 -17.38 21.31 -24.14
C GLN A 392 -18.69 21.11 -24.91
N ASN A 393 -19.78 20.83 -24.19
CA ASN A 393 -21.11 20.75 -24.80
C ASN A 393 -21.59 22.12 -25.29
N LEU A 394 -21.29 23.20 -24.56
CA LEU A 394 -21.61 24.56 -24.98
C LEU A 394 -20.80 24.95 -26.23
N ASP A 395 -19.51 24.66 -26.27
CA ASP A 395 -18.67 24.89 -27.45
C ASP A 395 -19.17 24.09 -28.66
N SER A 396 -19.58 22.83 -28.45
CA SER A 396 -20.17 21.99 -29.50
C SER A 396 -21.49 22.57 -30.02
N LEU A 397 -22.34 23.11 -29.14
CA LEU A 397 -23.58 23.80 -29.51
C LEU A 397 -23.32 25.10 -30.26
N LEU A 398 -22.34 25.89 -29.84
CA LEU A 398 -21.93 27.12 -30.52
C LEU A 398 -21.37 26.83 -31.91
N LEU A 399 -20.57 25.78 -32.05
CA LEU A 399 -20.04 25.31 -33.34
C LEU A 399 -21.18 24.85 -34.26
N HIS A 400 -22.14 24.09 -33.73
CA HIS A 400 -23.30 23.63 -34.49
C HIS A 400 -24.18 24.80 -34.97
N ASN A 401 -24.47 25.77 -34.09
CA ASN A 401 -25.24 26.97 -34.46
C ASN A 401 -24.52 27.82 -35.51
N ARG A 402 -23.20 27.94 -35.41
CA ARG A 402 -22.39 28.63 -36.43
C ARG A 402 -22.49 27.93 -37.79
N ASN A 403 -22.35 26.61 -37.82
CA ASN A 403 -22.49 25.84 -39.06
C ASN A 403 -23.91 25.95 -39.64
N GLN A 404 -24.96 25.98 -38.80
CA GLN A 404 -26.33 26.23 -39.28
C GLN A 404 -26.49 27.63 -39.88
N GLN A 405 -25.91 28.67 -39.27
CA GLN A 405 -25.93 30.03 -39.83
C GLN A 405 -25.19 30.12 -41.17
N GLU A 406 -24.04 29.44 -41.29
CA GLU A 406 -23.28 29.37 -42.53
C GLU A 406 -24.06 28.60 -43.62
N ASN A 407 -24.72 27.49 -43.28
CA ASN A 407 -25.57 26.75 -44.21
C ASN A 407 -26.82 27.54 -44.64
N ASN A 408 -27.50 28.25 -43.73
CA ASN A 408 -28.66 29.07 -44.06
C ASN A 408 -28.28 30.28 -44.94
N LYS A 409 -27.04 30.78 -44.83
CA LYS A 409 -26.52 31.83 -45.71
C LYS A 409 -26.15 31.30 -47.11
N ALA A 410 -25.86 30.01 -47.23
CA ALA A 410 -25.60 29.34 -48.52
C ALA A 410 -26.90 28.88 -49.23
N SER A 411 -27.99 28.63 -48.49
CA SER A 411 -29.27 28.20 -49.07
C SER A 411 -30.09 29.32 -49.73
N ASP A 412 -29.73 30.60 -49.53
CA ASP A 412 -30.35 31.74 -50.24
C ASP A 412 -29.77 31.97 -51.66
N THR A 413 -28.87 31.08 -52.13
CA THR A 413 -28.22 31.22 -53.44
C THR A 413 -28.51 30.12 -54.47
N ASP A 414 -29.36 29.12 -54.21
CA ASP A 414 -29.62 28.11 -55.24
C ASP A 414 -30.97 27.39 -55.08
N GLU A 415 -32.02 27.98 -55.68
CA GLU A 415 -33.22 27.26 -56.07
C GLU A 415 -32.92 26.54 -57.40
N THR A 416 -32.59 25.24 -57.37
CA THR A 416 -33.04 24.21 -58.35
C THR A 416 -32.42 22.82 -58.11
N ALA A 417 -33.27 21.79 -58.26
CA ALA A 417 -33.00 20.33 -58.30
C ALA A 417 -32.92 19.59 -56.93
N SER A 418 -33.89 18.78 -56.49
CA SER A 418 -34.45 17.51 -57.01
C SER A 418 -33.67 16.21 -56.67
N ILE A 419 -34.32 15.37 -55.84
CA ILE A 419 -34.48 13.88 -55.92
C ILE A 419 -33.61 12.92 -55.05
N SER A 420 -34.34 11.99 -54.38
CA SER A 420 -34.10 10.55 -54.07
C SER A 420 -33.28 10.01 -52.88
N SER A 421 -34.02 9.29 -52.00
CA SER A 421 -33.86 7.85 -51.62
C SER A 421 -32.65 7.44 -50.73
N CYS A 422 -32.58 6.33 -49.98
CA CYS A 422 -33.51 5.31 -49.44
C CYS A 422 -32.62 4.27 -48.65
N SER A 423 -33.07 3.87 -47.45
CA SER A 423 -32.94 2.53 -46.81
C SER A 423 -31.60 1.90 -46.30
N THR A 424 -31.69 1.48 -45.02
CA THR A 424 -31.38 0.15 -44.40
C THR A 424 -29.95 -0.39 -44.36
N ALA A 425 -29.48 -0.81 -43.17
CA ALA A 425 -29.64 -2.18 -42.65
C ALA A 425 -28.99 -2.35 -41.26
N ALA A 426 -29.67 -3.13 -40.42
CA ALA A 426 -29.26 -3.57 -39.09
C ALA A 426 -28.42 -4.85 -39.15
N GLY A 427 -27.47 -5.01 -38.23
CA GLY A 427 -26.75 -6.25 -37.98
C GLY A 427 -26.83 -6.60 -36.49
N GLU A 428 -27.38 -7.78 -36.20
CA GLU A 428 -27.45 -8.41 -34.88
C GLU A 428 -26.20 -9.29 -34.69
N GLU A 429 -25.45 -9.09 -33.60
CA GLU A 429 -24.30 -9.94 -33.22
C GLU A 429 -24.72 -10.92 -32.12
N GLU A 430 -24.52 -12.21 -32.39
CA GLU A 430 -24.61 -13.32 -31.44
C GLU A 430 -23.48 -13.22 -30.39
N VAL A 431 -23.84 -13.20 -29.10
CA VAL A 431 -22.91 -13.20 -27.98
C VAL A 431 -22.56 -14.65 -27.63
N ASP A 432 -21.33 -15.06 -27.97
CA ASP A 432 -20.76 -16.37 -27.63
C ASP A 432 -20.44 -16.42 -26.12
N GLU A 433 -20.97 -17.44 -25.45
CA GLU A 433 -20.94 -17.63 -23.99
C GLU A 433 -19.61 -18.28 -23.55
N GLN A 434 -18.49 -17.75 -24.03
CA GLN A 434 -17.14 -18.16 -23.62
C GLN A 434 -16.88 -17.64 -22.21
N LYS A 435 -17.12 -18.49 -21.21
CA LYS A 435 -16.74 -18.27 -19.81
C LYS A 435 -15.28 -17.82 -19.75
N ASN A 436 -15.08 -16.57 -19.34
CA ASN A 436 -13.78 -15.94 -19.12
C ASN A 436 -12.87 -16.86 -18.28
N ASN A 437 -11.98 -17.58 -18.96
CA ASN A 437 -11.01 -18.50 -18.36
C ASN A 437 -9.72 -17.74 -17.98
N THR A 438 -9.85 -16.50 -17.53
CA THR A 438 -8.74 -15.63 -17.14
C THR A 438 -8.81 -15.29 -15.66
N CYS A 439 -7.65 -15.04 -15.06
CA CYS A 439 -7.47 -14.64 -13.68
C CYS A 439 -8.31 -13.38 -13.40
N VAL A 440 -9.13 -13.40 -12.36
CA VAL A 440 -10.02 -12.26 -12.03
C VAL A 440 -9.30 -11.07 -11.42
N VAL A 441 -8.00 -11.20 -11.16
CA VAL A 441 -7.16 -10.13 -10.60
C VAL A 441 -6.40 -9.41 -11.72
N CYS A 442 -5.61 -10.12 -12.52
CA CYS A 442 -4.84 -9.51 -13.60
C CYS A 442 -5.57 -9.47 -14.94
N PHE A 443 -6.61 -10.28 -15.14
CA PHE A 443 -7.32 -10.48 -16.42
C PHE A 443 -6.44 -10.95 -17.60
N GLU A 444 -5.18 -11.33 -17.34
CA GLU A 444 -4.20 -11.71 -18.35
C GLU A 444 -3.95 -13.22 -18.40
N ALA A 445 -3.60 -13.81 -17.25
CA ALA A 445 -3.16 -15.20 -17.16
C ALA A 445 -4.31 -16.17 -16.84
N GLU A 446 -4.18 -17.45 -17.20
CA GLU A 446 -5.17 -18.47 -16.86
C GLU A 446 -5.18 -18.75 -15.33
N PRO A 447 -6.36 -18.92 -14.70
CA PRO A 447 -6.43 -19.21 -13.28
C PRO A 447 -5.94 -20.62 -12.97
N SER A 448 -4.88 -20.70 -12.16
CA SER A 448 -4.20 -21.94 -11.76
C SER A 448 -4.32 -22.25 -10.27
N HIS A 449 -4.86 -21.33 -9.47
CA HIS A 449 -4.96 -21.46 -8.02
C HIS A 449 -6.41 -21.35 -7.54
N ALA A 450 -6.76 -22.15 -6.52
CA ALA A 450 -8.07 -22.18 -5.91
C ALA A 450 -8.02 -21.82 -4.42
N TYR A 451 -9.07 -21.14 -3.96
CA TYR A 451 -9.26 -20.76 -2.56
C TYR A 451 -9.90 -21.92 -1.77
N ILE A 452 -9.38 -22.23 -0.58
CA ILE A 452 -9.92 -23.28 0.32
C ILE A 452 -10.60 -22.60 1.53
N PRO A 453 -11.86 -22.94 1.87
CA PRO A 453 -12.59 -24.15 1.46
C PRO A 453 -13.52 -23.99 0.24
N CYS A 454 -13.75 -22.77 -0.26
CA CYS A 454 -14.81 -22.52 -1.23
C CYS A 454 -14.57 -23.13 -2.63
N GLY A 455 -13.33 -23.50 -2.96
CA GLY A 455 -12.94 -24.20 -4.19
C GLY A 455 -12.87 -23.33 -5.45
N HIS A 456 -13.10 -22.02 -5.37
CA HIS A 456 -13.09 -21.15 -6.56
C HIS A 456 -11.68 -21.01 -7.13
N ARG A 457 -11.46 -21.56 -8.33
CA ARG A 457 -10.24 -21.41 -9.13
C ARG A 457 -10.30 -20.14 -9.97
N CYS A 458 -9.96 -19.01 -9.38
CA CYS A 458 -10.18 -17.71 -10.02
C CYS A 458 -8.92 -16.85 -10.20
N ILE A 459 -7.74 -17.29 -9.75
CA ILE A 459 -6.51 -16.50 -9.87
C ILE A 459 -5.31 -17.29 -10.42
N CYS A 460 -4.36 -16.58 -11.04
CA CYS A 460 -3.10 -17.14 -11.52
C CYS A 460 -2.05 -17.25 -10.39
N SER A 461 -0.88 -17.82 -10.69
CA SER A 461 0.22 -18.03 -9.74
C SER A 461 0.74 -16.72 -9.15
N ASP A 462 1.03 -15.74 -10.01
CA ASP A 462 1.63 -14.48 -9.59
C ASP A 462 0.69 -13.68 -8.69
N CYS A 463 -0.62 -13.66 -9.02
CA CYS A 463 -1.62 -13.02 -8.17
C CYS A 463 -1.83 -13.76 -6.83
N ALA A 464 -1.61 -15.08 -6.79
CA ALA A 464 -1.68 -15.85 -5.55
C ALA A 464 -0.52 -15.51 -4.62
N GLU A 465 0.70 -15.43 -5.14
CA GLU A 465 1.89 -15.02 -4.39
C GLU A 465 1.76 -13.61 -3.82
N LEU A 466 1.24 -12.66 -4.61
CA LEU A 466 0.99 -11.29 -4.16
C LEU A 466 -0.05 -11.22 -3.04
N GLN A 467 -1.13 -12.02 -3.13
CA GLN A 467 -2.11 -12.09 -2.05
C GLN A 467 -1.52 -12.69 -0.78
N TYR A 468 -0.71 -13.74 -0.90
CA TYR A 468 -0.01 -14.33 0.23
C TYR A 468 0.89 -13.31 0.92
N ALA A 469 1.77 -12.65 0.17
CA ALA A 469 2.67 -11.63 0.70
C ALA A 469 1.90 -10.50 1.42
N SER A 470 0.81 -10.03 0.81
CA SER A 470 -0.03 -8.97 1.39
C SER A 470 -0.72 -9.39 2.70
N SER A 471 -1.12 -10.65 2.81
CA SER A 471 -1.77 -11.19 4.02
C SER A 471 -0.80 -11.32 5.20
N CYS A 472 0.45 -11.72 4.93
CA CYS A 472 1.50 -11.85 5.95
C CYS A 472 1.86 -10.50 6.58
N ASP A 473 1.93 -9.44 5.76
CA ASP A 473 2.39 -8.12 6.20
C ASP A 473 1.31 -7.31 6.92
N SER A 474 0.04 -7.51 6.56
CA SER A 474 -1.07 -6.69 7.07
C SER A 474 -1.90 -7.35 8.16
N GLY A 475 -1.72 -8.66 8.39
CA GLY A 475 -2.58 -9.45 9.28
C GLY A 475 -4.04 -9.52 8.83
N THR A 476 -4.32 -9.13 7.58
CA THR A 476 -5.67 -9.13 7.03
C THR A 476 -6.06 -10.53 6.59
N GLU A 477 -7.21 -11.02 7.02
CA GLU A 477 -7.75 -12.33 6.65
C GLU A 477 -7.97 -12.43 5.13
N MET A 478 -7.40 -13.45 4.48
CA MET A 478 -7.58 -13.69 3.05
C MET A 478 -9.03 -14.09 2.74
N LYS A 479 -9.60 -13.52 1.67
CA LYS A 479 -10.96 -13.82 1.20
C LYS A 479 -10.96 -14.14 -0.28
N CYS A 480 -11.81 -15.08 -0.68
CA CYS A 480 -11.98 -15.44 -2.08
C CYS A 480 -12.57 -14.25 -2.88
N PRO A 481 -12.00 -13.83 -4.02
CA PRO A 481 -12.52 -12.75 -4.84
C PRO A 481 -13.94 -12.99 -5.38
N ILE A 482 -14.35 -14.26 -5.52
CA ILE A 482 -15.65 -14.65 -6.08
C ILE A 482 -16.73 -14.63 -4.99
N CYS A 483 -16.59 -15.45 -3.94
CA CYS A 483 -17.63 -15.61 -2.92
C CYS A 483 -17.41 -14.77 -1.65
N ARG A 484 -16.23 -14.15 -1.50
CA ARG A 484 -15.81 -13.37 -0.32
C ARG A 484 -15.75 -14.18 0.99
N GLU A 485 -15.83 -15.51 0.92
CA GLU A 485 -15.66 -16.38 2.08
C GLU A 485 -14.21 -16.29 2.60
N PRO A 486 -14.03 -16.31 3.93
CA PRO A 486 -12.72 -16.46 4.56
C PRO A 486 -11.99 -17.68 4.00
N THR A 487 -10.71 -17.50 3.69
CA THR A 487 -9.88 -18.51 3.04
C THR A 487 -8.76 -18.93 3.97
N VAL A 488 -8.65 -20.24 4.18
CA VAL A 488 -7.56 -20.84 4.97
C VAL A 488 -6.25 -20.81 4.18
N CYS A 489 -6.30 -21.17 2.90
CA CYS A 489 -5.16 -21.11 2.00
C CYS A 489 -5.60 -21.02 0.53
N VAL A 490 -4.67 -20.59 -0.32
CA VAL A 490 -4.77 -20.60 -1.77
C VAL A 490 -3.81 -21.66 -2.30
N THR A 491 -4.29 -22.65 -3.04
CA THR A 491 -3.46 -23.78 -3.49
C THR A 491 -3.48 -23.92 -5.00
N ARG A 492 -2.35 -24.37 -5.58
CA ARG A 492 -2.23 -24.62 -7.01
C ARG A 492 -2.98 -25.89 -7.38
N ILE A 493 -3.80 -25.83 -8.43
CA ILE A 493 -4.52 -26.98 -8.99
C ILE A 493 -3.81 -27.43 -10.26
N PHE A 494 -3.43 -28.71 -10.30
CA PHE A 494 -2.90 -29.36 -11.50
C PHE A 494 -4.08 -30.04 -12.21
N LEU A 495 -4.34 -29.66 -13.46
CA LEU A 495 -5.37 -30.26 -14.31
C LEU A 495 -4.82 -31.40 -15.17
#